data_AF-W9T863-F1
#
_entry.id   AF-W9T863-F1
#
_cell.length_a   1.000
_cell.length_b   1.000
_cell.length_c   1.000
_cell.angle_alpha   90.00
_cell.angle_beta   90.00
_cell.angle_gamma   90.00
#
_symmetry.space_group_name_H-M   'P 1'
#
loop_
_entity.id
_entity.type
_entity.pdbx_description
1 polymer ?
#
loop_
_entity_poly.entity_id
_entity_poly.type
_entity_poly.pdbx_seq_one_letter_code
_entity_poly.pdbx_strand_id
1 'polypeptide(L)'
;MSKKKPQAPQVMTPSRIREGLPFPLGATWDGLGVNFAIFSAHATKVELCLFDAGGENEIERIELPEYTDEIWHGYLPDAHPGQIYGYRVYGPYEPDAGHRFNPNKLLIDPYAKQLVGELRWSEALFGYTIGHADGDLSYDERDSAPFVPKSKIIDRPSPGAATIRCRYPGTRRSSTRPMYAATPCATRRWRTSFVAPSPASRRRK
;
A
#
# COMPACT_ATOMS: atom_id res chain seq x y z
N MET A 1 11.13 -13.47 -44.31
CA MET A 1 10.39 -12.25 -43.93
C MET A 1 9.14 -12.66 -43.16
N SER A 2 9.22 -12.71 -41.82
CA SER A 2 8.07 -13.08 -40.99
C SER A 2 7.09 -11.90 -40.88
N LYS A 3 5.88 -12.05 -41.40
CA LYS A 3 4.82 -11.04 -41.31
C LYS A 3 4.36 -10.94 -39.85
N LYS A 4 4.62 -9.81 -39.19
CA LYS A 4 4.11 -9.51 -37.84
C LYS A 4 2.58 -9.47 -37.92
N LYS A 5 1.89 -10.34 -37.20
CA LYS A 5 0.42 -10.39 -37.17
C LYS A 5 -0.08 -9.09 -36.51
N PRO A 6 -1.05 -8.35 -37.07
CA PRO A 6 -1.56 -7.14 -36.44
C PRO A 6 -2.22 -7.50 -35.10
N GLN A 7 -1.78 -6.86 -34.03
CA GLN A 7 -2.40 -6.95 -32.71
C GLN A 7 -3.80 -6.32 -32.82
N ALA A 8 -4.84 -7.03 -32.38
CA ALA A 8 -6.19 -6.46 -32.35
C ALA A 8 -6.23 -5.24 -31.40
N PRO A 9 -7.02 -4.20 -31.70
CA PRO A 9 -7.23 -3.11 -30.75
C PRO A 9 -7.86 -3.69 -29.48
N GLN A 10 -7.24 -3.43 -28.33
CA GLN A 10 -7.80 -3.81 -27.04
C GLN A 10 -9.10 -3.04 -26.86
N VAL A 11 -10.22 -3.77 -26.75
CA VAL A 11 -11.53 -3.17 -26.56
C VAL A 11 -11.52 -2.47 -25.21
N MET A 12 -11.66 -1.14 -25.21
CA MET A 12 -11.82 -0.36 -23.99
C MET A 12 -13.19 -0.67 -23.40
N THR A 13 -13.24 -1.72 -22.57
CA THR A 13 -14.39 -2.02 -21.70
C THR A 13 -14.72 -0.75 -20.93
N PRO A 14 -15.99 -0.28 -20.90
CA PRO A 14 -16.34 0.93 -20.17
C PRO A 14 -15.90 0.80 -18.72
N SER A 15 -15.13 1.78 -18.25
CA SER A 15 -14.52 1.77 -16.93
C SER A 15 -15.60 1.59 -15.87
N ARG A 16 -15.56 0.48 -15.12
CA ARG A 16 -16.47 0.20 -13.99
C ARG A 16 -16.37 1.20 -12.84
N ILE A 17 -15.37 2.08 -12.89
CA ILE A 17 -15.05 3.10 -11.91
C ILE A 17 -15.86 4.37 -12.19
N ARG A 18 -16.36 4.99 -11.12
CA ARG A 18 -17.07 6.27 -11.12
C ARG A 18 -16.13 7.38 -10.66
N GLU A 19 -16.55 8.63 -10.84
CA GLU A 19 -15.84 9.84 -10.38
C GLU A 19 -15.31 9.73 -8.93
N GLY A 20 -16.17 9.33 -7.99
CA GLY A 20 -15.81 9.24 -6.58
C GLY A 20 -15.64 10.60 -5.92
N LEU A 21 -14.75 10.69 -4.93
CA LEU A 21 -14.42 11.93 -4.23
C LEU A 21 -12.89 12.04 -4.05
N PRO A 22 -12.32 13.26 -4.03
CA PRO A 22 -10.89 13.47 -3.76
C PRO A 22 -10.54 13.27 -2.27
N PHE A 23 -11.52 13.21 -1.37
CA PHE A 23 -11.34 12.95 0.05
C PHE A 23 -12.32 11.89 0.55
N PRO A 24 -11.92 11.01 1.49
CA PRO A 24 -10.63 10.96 2.18
C PRO A 24 -9.51 10.28 1.38
N LEU A 25 -8.25 10.68 1.62
CA LEU A 25 -7.07 10.09 0.98
C LEU A 25 -6.87 8.60 1.31
N GLY A 26 -6.33 7.88 0.34
CA GLY A 26 -6.14 6.43 0.32
C GLY A 26 -7.40 5.65 -0.07
N ALA A 27 -7.35 4.32 0.02
CA ALA A 27 -8.53 3.48 -0.15
C ALA A 27 -9.46 3.52 1.08
N THR A 28 -10.71 3.95 0.91
CA THR A 28 -11.74 3.97 1.96
C THR A 28 -13.04 3.31 1.49
N TRP A 29 -13.45 2.27 2.21
CA TRP A 29 -14.72 1.57 2.00
C TRP A 29 -15.88 2.31 2.66
N ASP A 30 -17.02 2.41 1.97
CA ASP A 30 -18.22 3.13 2.44
C ASP A 30 -19.42 2.22 2.78
N GLY A 31 -19.29 0.91 2.54
CA GLY A 31 -20.36 -0.08 2.68
C GLY A 31 -20.85 -0.66 1.35
N LEU A 32 -20.79 0.13 0.26
CA LEU A 32 -21.27 -0.22 -1.08
C LEU A 32 -20.13 -0.36 -2.10
N GLY A 33 -18.93 0.12 -1.77
CA GLY A 33 -17.75 0.08 -2.62
C GLY A 33 -16.57 0.80 -1.98
N VAL A 34 -15.55 1.10 -2.76
CA VAL A 34 -14.33 1.77 -2.27
C VAL A 34 -14.04 3.02 -3.09
N ASN A 35 -13.93 4.15 -2.40
CA ASN A 35 -13.30 5.34 -2.93
C ASN A 35 -11.78 5.22 -2.80
N PHE A 36 -11.07 5.47 -3.89
CA PHE A 36 -9.63 5.61 -3.96
C PHE A 36 -9.29 7.07 -4.24
N ALA A 37 -8.37 7.64 -3.48
CA ALA A 37 -7.86 8.99 -3.70
C ALA A 37 -6.34 9.02 -3.41
N ILE A 38 -5.54 9.41 -4.39
CA ILE A 38 -4.07 9.49 -4.29
C ILE A 38 -3.55 10.83 -4.82
N PHE A 39 -2.74 11.50 -4.00
CA PHE A 39 -2.08 12.74 -4.38
C PHE A 39 -0.94 12.49 -5.38
N SER A 40 -0.97 13.16 -6.55
CA SER A 40 0.13 13.14 -7.51
C SER A 40 0.06 14.32 -8.50
N ALA A 41 0.72 15.44 -8.14
CA ALA A 41 0.71 16.70 -8.89
C ALA A 41 1.36 16.65 -10.29
N HIS A 42 2.29 15.72 -10.53
CA HIS A 42 3.06 15.62 -11.78
C HIS A 42 2.81 14.32 -12.57
N ALA A 43 1.86 13.50 -12.14
CA ALA A 43 1.44 12.33 -12.90
C ALA A 43 0.63 12.76 -14.14
N THR A 44 0.83 12.07 -15.26
CA THR A 44 -0.01 12.24 -16.47
C THR A 44 -1.19 11.30 -16.48
N LYS A 45 -1.09 10.17 -15.77
CA LYS A 45 -2.13 9.15 -15.62
C LYS A 45 -1.83 8.26 -14.41
N VAL A 46 -2.87 7.79 -13.71
CA VAL A 46 -2.74 6.82 -12.62
C VAL A 46 -3.59 5.58 -12.91
N GLU A 47 -2.99 4.40 -12.85
CA GLU A 47 -3.69 3.12 -12.91
C GLU A 47 -3.72 2.45 -11.53
N LEU A 48 -4.92 2.05 -11.11
CA LEU A 48 -5.17 1.16 -10.00
C LEU A 48 -5.02 -0.30 -10.48
N CYS A 49 -4.00 -0.99 -9.99
CA CYS A 49 -3.80 -2.42 -10.23
C CYS A 49 -4.50 -3.22 -9.13
N LEU A 50 -5.47 -4.07 -9.50
CA LEU A 50 -6.12 -5.03 -8.61
C LEU A 50 -5.41 -6.38 -8.66
N PHE A 51 -5.22 -7.01 -7.51
CA PHE A 51 -4.58 -8.33 -7.39
C PHE A 51 -5.54 -9.39 -6.85
N ASP A 52 -5.18 -10.66 -7.02
CA ASP A 52 -5.85 -11.77 -6.36
C ASP A 52 -5.74 -11.71 -4.82
N ALA A 53 -6.50 -12.57 -4.14
CA ALA A 53 -6.49 -12.66 -2.68
C ALA A 53 -5.15 -13.15 -2.08
N GLY A 54 -4.29 -13.78 -2.91
CA GLY A 54 -2.92 -14.14 -2.53
C GLY A 54 -1.94 -12.97 -2.64
N GLY A 55 -2.28 -11.92 -3.39
CA GLY A 55 -1.38 -10.84 -3.74
C GLY A 55 -0.30 -11.28 -4.73
N GLU A 56 -0.53 -12.32 -5.54
CA GLU A 56 0.45 -12.80 -6.53
C GLU A 56 0.12 -12.24 -7.91
N ASN A 57 -1.03 -12.60 -8.47
CA ASN A 57 -1.40 -12.26 -9.84
C ASN A 57 -2.17 -10.93 -9.91
N GLU A 58 -1.82 -10.12 -10.90
CA GLU A 58 -2.56 -8.90 -11.27
C GLU A 58 -3.82 -9.33 -12.06
N ILE A 59 -5.00 -9.00 -11.55
CA ILE A 59 -6.28 -9.34 -12.18
C ILE A 59 -6.63 -8.30 -13.24
N GLU A 60 -6.42 -7.02 -12.93
CA GLU A 60 -6.94 -5.90 -13.73
C GLU A 60 -6.15 -4.62 -13.46
N ARG A 61 -6.10 -3.74 -14.46
CA ARG A 61 -5.69 -2.34 -14.32
C ARG A 61 -6.86 -1.44 -14.67
N ILE A 62 -7.16 -0.50 -13.78
CA ILE A 62 -8.25 0.46 -13.93
C ILE A 62 -7.64 1.86 -13.89
N GLU A 63 -7.82 2.63 -14.95
CA GLU A 63 -7.42 4.04 -14.99
C GLU A 63 -8.33 4.88 -14.09
N LEU A 64 -7.74 5.74 -13.25
CA LEU A 64 -8.49 6.70 -12.44
C LEU A 64 -8.94 7.86 -13.35
N PRO A 65 -10.26 8.12 -13.51
CA PRO A 65 -10.77 9.07 -14.50
C PRO A 65 -10.63 10.52 -14.06
N GLU A 66 -10.72 10.81 -12.75
CA GLU A 66 -10.85 12.17 -12.24
C GLU A 66 -9.59 12.66 -11.53
N TYR A 67 -9.33 13.96 -11.71
CA TYR A 67 -8.20 14.68 -11.13
C TYR A 67 -8.68 16.04 -10.62
N THR A 68 -8.61 16.26 -9.31
CA THR A 68 -9.05 17.51 -8.65
C THR A 68 -8.09 17.84 -7.52
N ASP A 69 -7.66 19.10 -7.42
CA ASP A 69 -6.73 19.58 -6.37
C ASP A 69 -5.48 18.69 -6.21
N GLU A 70 -4.85 18.32 -7.33
CA GLU A 70 -3.67 17.43 -7.39
C GLU A 70 -3.92 15.98 -6.91
N ILE A 71 -5.18 15.60 -6.69
CA ILE A 71 -5.62 14.28 -6.22
C ILE A 71 -6.33 13.53 -7.36
N TRP A 72 -5.73 12.42 -7.76
CA TRP A 72 -6.34 11.42 -8.63
C TRP A 72 -7.32 10.59 -7.83
N HIS A 73 -8.54 10.46 -8.31
CA HIS A 73 -9.59 9.75 -7.57
C HIS A 73 -10.53 8.96 -8.46
N GLY A 74 -11.22 8.03 -7.81
CA GLY A 74 -12.22 7.17 -8.41
C GLY A 74 -12.99 6.40 -7.35
N TYR A 75 -14.14 5.86 -7.73
CA TYR A 75 -14.96 5.01 -6.87
C TYR A 75 -15.31 3.70 -7.58
N LEU A 76 -14.96 2.58 -6.94
CA LEU A 76 -15.15 1.24 -7.46
C LEU A 76 -16.24 0.52 -6.63
N PRO A 77 -17.46 0.32 -7.17
CA PRO A 77 -18.54 -0.36 -6.45
C PRO A 77 -18.21 -1.84 -6.16
N ASP A 78 -17.47 -2.51 -7.05
CA ASP A 78 -17.18 -3.95 -6.92
C ASP A 78 -16.07 -4.26 -5.88
N ALA A 79 -15.48 -3.23 -5.25
CA ALA A 79 -14.39 -3.40 -4.30
C ALA A 79 -14.90 -3.65 -2.88
N HIS A 80 -14.27 -4.59 -2.19
CA HIS A 80 -14.64 -4.98 -0.84
C HIS A 80 -13.42 -4.97 0.11
N PRO A 81 -13.64 -4.82 1.44
CA PRO A 81 -12.63 -5.07 2.44
C PRO A 81 -12.01 -6.45 2.24
N GLY A 82 -10.69 -6.52 2.23
CA GLY A 82 -9.97 -7.74 1.85
C GLY A 82 -9.20 -7.61 0.53
N GLN A 83 -9.71 -6.80 -0.41
CA GLN A 83 -9.14 -6.64 -1.74
C GLN A 83 -7.71 -6.07 -1.69
N ILE A 84 -6.82 -6.63 -2.51
CA ILE A 84 -5.41 -6.24 -2.62
C ILE A 84 -5.24 -5.37 -3.88
N TYR A 85 -4.47 -4.30 -3.75
CA TYR A 85 -4.23 -3.31 -4.80
C TYR A 85 -2.84 -2.69 -4.73
N GLY A 86 -2.46 -2.01 -5.81
CA GLY A 86 -1.33 -1.09 -5.87
C GLY A 86 -1.55 -0.08 -6.99
N TYR A 87 -0.63 0.86 -7.18
CA TYR A 87 -0.72 1.86 -8.24
C TYR A 87 0.41 1.74 -9.24
N ARG A 88 0.14 2.04 -10.52
CA ARG A 88 1.15 2.35 -11.53
C ARG A 88 0.93 3.80 -11.95
N VAL A 89 1.96 4.62 -11.80
CA VAL A 89 1.88 6.06 -12.06
C VAL A 89 2.70 6.40 -13.29
N TYR A 90 2.05 7.02 -14.26
CA TYR A 90 2.63 7.49 -15.51
C TYR A 90 2.99 8.96 -15.37
N GLY A 91 4.08 9.38 -16.01
CA GLY A 91 4.56 10.76 -16.02
C GLY A 91 5.86 10.87 -16.83
N PRO A 92 6.43 12.08 -16.94
CA PRO A 92 7.74 12.28 -17.57
C PRO A 92 8.85 11.56 -16.79
N TYR A 93 9.80 10.98 -17.51
CA TYR A 93 11.04 10.46 -16.95
C TYR A 93 12.19 11.39 -17.35
N GLU A 94 12.38 12.43 -16.54
CA GLU A 94 13.39 13.48 -16.70
C GLU A 94 14.19 13.56 -15.39
N PRO A 95 15.14 12.64 -15.16
CA PRO A 95 15.84 12.51 -13.88
C PRO A 95 16.64 13.76 -13.50
N ASP A 96 17.13 14.53 -14.49
CA ASP A 96 17.78 15.84 -14.32
C ASP A 96 16.83 16.92 -13.76
N ALA A 97 15.54 16.88 -14.14
CA ALA A 97 14.49 17.74 -13.58
C ALA A 97 13.90 17.18 -12.27
N GLY A 98 14.34 15.99 -11.85
CA GLY A 98 13.82 15.28 -10.68
C GLY A 98 12.63 14.36 -10.97
N HIS A 99 12.05 14.39 -12.17
CA HIS A 99 10.92 13.54 -12.53
C HIS A 99 11.37 12.11 -12.84
N ARG A 100 11.01 11.14 -11.97
CA ARG A 100 11.41 9.73 -12.08
C ARG A 100 10.20 8.79 -12.14
N PHE A 101 9.18 9.15 -12.93
CA PHE A 101 7.95 8.34 -13.07
C PHE A 101 8.21 7.08 -13.92
N ASN A 102 7.94 5.90 -13.36
CA ASN A 102 8.12 4.63 -14.06
C ASN A 102 6.93 3.68 -13.79
N PRO A 103 5.99 3.52 -14.76
CA PRO A 103 4.80 2.67 -14.60
C PRO A 103 5.09 1.16 -14.60
N ASN A 104 6.31 0.74 -14.91
CA ASN A 104 6.73 -0.66 -14.72
C ASN A 104 6.94 -0.98 -13.23
N LYS A 105 7.07 0.04 -12.37
CA LYS A 105 7.22 -0.14 -10.93
C LYS A 105 5.85 -0.04 -10.27
N LEU A 106 5.43 -1.13 -9.64
CA LEU A 106 4.26 -1.15 -8.78
C LEU A 106 4.55 -0.30 -7.53
N LEU A 107 3.70 0.69 -7.28
CA LEU A 107 3.77 1.59 -6.14
C LEU A 107 2.75 1.20 -5.07
N ILE A 108 3.14 1.45 -3.82
CA ILE A 108 2.33 1.27 -2.62
C ILE A 108 1.53 2.56 -2.40
N ASP A 109 0.28 2.46 -1.93
CA ASP A 109 -0.48 3.64 -1.52
C ASP A 109 0.20 4.27 -0.28
N PRO A 110 0.62 5.55 -0.30
CA PRO A 110 1.20 6.21 0.88
C PRO A 110 0.22 6.28 2.06
N TYR A 111 -1.09 6.13 1.82
CA TYR A 111 -2.16 6.07 2.81
C TYR A 111 -2.67 4.64 3.05
N ALA A 112 -1.94 3.60 2.61
CA ALA A 112 -2.26 2.21 2.86
C ALA A 112 -2.38 1.92 4.37
N LYS A 113 -3.56 1.46 4.78
CA LYS A 113 -3.87 1.12 6.19
C LYS A 113 -3.34 -0.27 6.58
N GLN A 114 -3.12 -1.14 5.59
CA GLN A 114 -2.51 -2.47 5.74
C GLN A 114 -1.71 -2.82 4.48
N LEU A 115 -0.56 -3.47 4.67
CA LEU A 115 0.25 -4.06 3.60
C LEU A 115 0.20 -5.60 3.67
N VAL A 116 0.40 -6.26 2.53
CA VAL A 116 0.40 -7.72 2.37
C VAL A 116 1.61 -8.16 1.55
N GLY A 117 2.22 -9.27 1.96
CA GLY A 117 3.45 -9.79 1.36
C GLY A 117 4.70 -9.21 2.01
N GLU A 118 5.84 -9.78 1.64
CA GLU A 118 7.17 -9.35 2.09
C GLU A 118 7.92 -8.69 0.93
N LEU A 119 8.72 -7.66 1.24
CA LEU A 119 9.60 -7.04 0.25
C LEU A 119 10.72 -8.02 -0.12
N ARG A 120 10.72 -8.50 -1.37
CA ARG A 120 11.76 -9.39 -1.90
C ARG A 120 12.78 -8.58 -2.67
N TRP A 121 13.96 -8.37 -2.08
CA TRP A 121 15.04 -7.62 -2.72
C TRP A 121 15.40 -8.19 -4.12
N SER A 122 15.32 -7.32 -5.12
CA SER A 122 15.52 -7.62 -6.53
C SER A 122 15.94 -6.34 -7.25
N GLU A 123 16.77 -6.43 -8.29
CA GLU A 123 17.15 -5.30 -9.13
C GLU A 123 15.91 -4.63 -9.78
N ALA A 124 14.86 -5.41 -10.06
CA ALA A 124 13.62 -4.92 -10.65
C ALA A 124 12.86 -3.93 -9.75
N LEU A 125 13.21 -3.82 -8.45
CA LEU A 125 12.65 -2.81 -7.55
C LEU A 125 13.11 -1.38 -7.90
N PHE A 126 14.25 -1.23 -8.58
CA PHE A 126 14.82 0.07 -8.91
C PHE A 126 14.24 0.62 -10.20
N GLY A 127 14.01 1.94 -10.25
CA GLY A 127 13.52 2.64 -11.45
C GLY A 127 14.54 2.76 -12.57
N TYR A 128 15.80 2.38 -12.30
CA TYR A 128 16.97 2.48 -13.17
C TYR A 128 17.75 1.16 -13.18
N THR A 129 18.57 0.95 -14.21
CA THR A 129 19.35 -0.28 -14.36
C THR A 129 20.63 -0.22 -13.51
N ILE A 130 20.73 -1.10 -12.51
CA ILE A 130 21.96 -1.22 -11.69
C ILE A 130 23.14 -1.62 -12.60
N GLY A 131 24.23 -0.86 -12.51
CA GLY A 131 25.44 -1.10 -13.31
C GLY A 131 25.39 -0.56 -14.74
N HIS A 132 24.36 0.21 -15.13
CA HIS A 132 24.37 0.95 -16.40
C HIS A 132 25.43 2.06 -16.39
N ALA A 133 25.97 2.39 -17.57
CA ALA A 133 26.97 3.45 -17.72
C ALA A 133 26.42 4.82 -17.24
N ASP A 134 25.16 5.10 -17.56
CA ASP A 134 24.46 6.34 -17.17
C ASP A 134 23.83 6.28 -15.76
N GLY A 135 24.12 5.24 -14.97
CA GLY A 135 23.70 5.15 -13.56
C GLY A 135 22.19 5.33 -13.34
N ASP A 136 21.83 6.32 -12.51
CA ASP A 136 20.45 6.63 -12.13
C ASP A 136 19.65 7.43 -13.19
N LEU A 137 20.30 7.82 -14.29
CA LEU A 137 19.64 8.39 -15.47
C LEU A 137 19.04 7.30 -16.38
N SER A 138 19.45 6.05 -16.21
CA SER A 138 18.97 4.92 -17.01
C SER A 138 17.54 4.52 -16.64
N TYR A 139 16.73 4.10 -17.61
CA TYR A 139 15.36 3.65 -17.39
C TYR A 139 15.30 2.11 -17.36
N ASP A 140 14.73 1.52 -16.31
CA ASP A 140 14.51 0.06 -16.24
C ASP A 140 13.05 -0.33 -16.52
N GLU A 141 12.87 -1.26 -17.46
CA GLU A 141 11.56 -1.72 -17.95
C GLU A 141 11.00 -2.94 -17.21
N ARG A 142 11.70 -3.50 -16.22
CA ARG A 142 11.30 -4.75 -15.55
C ARG A 142 10.14 -4.50 -14.58
N ASP A 143 9.16 -5.41 -14.54
CA ASP A 143 8.03 -5.30 -13.61
C ASP A 143 8.47 -5.60 -12.17
N SER A 144 8.11 -4.73 -11.23
CA SER A 144 8.38 -4.91 -9.80
C SER A 144 7.24 -5.59 -9.02
N ALA A 145 6.08 -5.80 -9.63
CA ALA A 145 4.88 -6.33 -8.99
C ALA A 145 5.01 -7.67 -8.21
N PRO A 146 5.89 -8.64 -8.55
CA PRO A 146 6.08 -9.85 -7.73
C PRO A 146 7.07 -9.68 -6.57
N PHE A 147 7.69 -8.51 -6.43
CA PHE A 147 8.73 -8.22 -5.43
C PHE A 147 8.30 -7.18 -4.39
N VAL A 148 7.34 -6.31 -4.72
CA VAL A 148 6.82 -5.23 -3.88
C VAL A 148 5.63 -5.73 -3.04
N PRO A 149 5.58 -5.44 -1.71
CA PRO A 149 4.40 -5.74 -0.89
C PRO A 149 3.23 -4.84 -1.30
N LYS A 150 2.02 -5.41 -1.33
CA LYS A 150 0.82 -4.76 -1.90
C LYS A 150 -0.05 -4.13 -0.82
N SER A 151 -0.84 -3.13 -1.21
CA SER A 151 -1.78 -2.45 -0.31
C SER A 151 -3.04 -3.28 -0.16
N LYS A 152 -3.64 -3.32 1.04
CA LYS A 152 -4.89 -4.03 1.30
C LYS A 152 -5.96 -3.08 1.83
N ILE A 153 -7.15 -3.19 1.25
CA ILE A 153 -8.33 -2.47 1.70
C ILE A 153 -8.79 -3.10 3.02
N ILE A 154 -8.90 -2.30 4.07
CA ILE A 154 -9.48 -2.71 5.34
C ILE A 154 -10.85 -2.06 5.52
N ASP A 155 -11.75 -2.79 6.15
CA ASP A 155 -12.89 -2.16 6.82
C ASP A 155 -12.32 -1.39 8.02
N ARG A 156 -12.65 -0.10 8.10
CA ARG A 156 -12.36 0.73 9.26
C ARG A 156 -13.69 1.12 9.87
N PRO A 157 -14.07 0.60 11.06
CA PRO A 157 -15.22 1.13 11.77
C PRO A 157 -15.01 2.64 11.98
N SER A 158 -16.09 3.41 11.80
CA SER A 158 -16.01 4.87 11.90
C SER A 158 -15.44 5.29 13.27
N PRO A 159 -14.73 6.43 13.36
CA PRO A 159 -14.06 6.86 14.60
C PRO A 159 -14.99 7.13 15.79
N GLY A 160 -16.31 6.95 15.66
CA GLY A 160 -17.26 6.94 16.78
C GLY A 160 -17.21 5.69 17.66
N ALA A 161 -16.57 4.59 17.20
CA ALA A 161 -16.44 3.35 17.96
C ALA A 161 -15.36 3.44 19.08
N ALA A 162 -15.73 4.06 20.19
CA ALA A 162 -15.14 3.94 21.53
C ALA A 162 -13.61 3.74 21.62
N THR A 163 -12.83 4.82 21.60
CA THR A 163 -11.48 4.80 22.19
C THR A 163 -11.63 4.62 23.71
N ILE A 164 -11.50 3.38 24.19
CA ILE A 164 -11.20 3.11 25.60
C ILE A 164 -9.80 3.69 25.87
N ARG A 165 -9.76 4.95 26.33
CA ARG A 165 -8.50 5.57 26.74
C ARG A 165 -7.95 4.77 27.92
N CYS A 166 -6.86 4.04 27.68
CA CYS A 166 -6.08 3.40 28.74
C CYS A 166 -5.48 4.52 29.61
N ARG A 167 -6.20 4.91 30.65
CA ARG A 167 -5.85 6.01 31.55
C ARG A 167 -4.70 5.53 32.44
N TYR A 168 -3.47 5.71 31.98
CA TYR A 168 -2.28 5.51 32.82
C TYR A 168 -2.41 6.34 34.11
N PRO A 169 -2.45 5.71 35.30
CA PRO A 169 -2.47 6.45 36.56
C PRO A 169 -1.11 7.13 36.77
N GLY A 170 -1.16 8.39 37.21
CA GLY A 170 -0.09 9.37 37.07
C GLY A 170 1.32 8.97 37.51
N THR A 171 2.29 9.32 36.66
CA THR A 171 3.71 9.41 37.01
C THR A 171 4.13 10.87 37.15
N ARG A 172 4.28 11.33 38.41
CA ARG A 172 4.79 12.66 38.74
C ARG A 172 6.29 12.71 38.46
N ARG A 173 6.71 13.45 37.44
CA ARG A 173 8.10 13.47 36.94
C ARG A 173 8.99 14.39 37.80
N SER A 174 9.51 13.90 38.93
CA SER A 174 10.58 14.59 39.66
C SER A 174 11.93 14.30 39.01
N SER A 175 12.55 15.35 38.46
CA SER A 175 13.84 15.29 37.78
C SER A 175 15.01 15.46 38.74
N THR A 176 15.81 14.40 38.93
CA THR A 176 17.24 14.52 39.29
C THR A 176 18.02 13.28 38.85
N ARG A 177 19.07 13.51 38.06
CA ARG A 177 20.21 12.63 37.73
C ARG A 177 21.48 13.49 37.94
N PRO A 178 22.71 12.95 38.07
CA PRO A 178 23.20 11.60 37.71
C PRO A 178 23.33 10.69 38.98
N MET A 179 24.20 9.66 39.13
CA MET A 179 25.36 9.18 38.36
C MET A 179 25.67 7.68 38.53
N TYR A 180 26.51 7.18 37.62
CA TYR A 180 27.29 5.93 37.54
C TYR A 180 27.39 4.98 38.76
N ALA A 181 27.07 3.71 38.53
CA ALA A 181 27.92 2.55 38.87
C ALA A 181 27.45 1.31 38.06
N ALA A 182 28.35 0.36 37.75
CA ALA A 182 28.07 -0.77 36.86
C ALA A 182 28.23 -2.13 37.56
N THR A 183 27.38 -3.11 37.23
CA THR A 183 27.75 -4.52 36.94
C THR A 183 26.53 -5.31 36.42
N PRO A 184 26.73 -6.40 35.63
CA PRO A 184 25.64 -7.11 34.95
C PRO A 184 25.14 -8.34 35.75
N CYS A 185 23.88 -8.73 35.56
CA CYS A 185 23.38 -10.04 35.99
C CYS A 185 22.42 -10.65 34.96
N ALA A 186 22.51 -11.97 34.83
CA ALA A 186 22.21 -12.77 33.67
C ALA A 186 20.72 -13.09 33.39
N THR A 187 20.45 -13.43 32.12
CA THR A 187 19.49 -14.46 31.65
C THR A 187 18.01 -14.41 32.08
N ARG A 188 17.15 -14.10 31.11
CA ARG A 188 15.86 -14.79 30.81
C ARG A 188 15.50 -14.51 29.35
N ARG A 189 15.78 -15.44 28.43
CA ARG A 189 14.89 -16.53 28.01
C ARG A 189 13.52 -16.03 27.52
N TRP A 190 13.50 -15.54 26.29
CA TRP A 190 12.27 -15.40 25.51
C TRP A 190 11.62 -16.78 25.34
N ARG A 191 10.35 -16.91 25.70
CA ARG A 191 9.49 -18.00 25.24
C ARG A 191 8.22 -17.42 24.64
N THR A 192 7.93 -17.96 23.48
CA THR A 192 6.75 -17.83 22.63
C THR A 192 5.43 -18.16 23.34
N SER A 193 4.35 -17.86 22.62
CA SER A 193 2.98 -18.39 22.78
C SER A 193 2.06 -17.64 23.75
N PHE A 194 1.34 -16.65 23.23
CA PHE A 194 0.00 -16.30 23.71
C PHE A 194 -1.05 -17.06 22.90
N VAL A 195 -1.27 -18.32 23.28
CA VAL A 195 -2.50 -19.05 22.96
C VAL A 195 -3.48 -18.80 24.10
N ALA A 196 -4.69 -18.34 23.79
CA ALA A 196 -5.73 -18.10 24.78
C ALA A 196 -6.39 -19.43 25.23
N PRO A 197 -6.78 -19.55 26.51
CA PRO A 197 -7.80 -20.50 26.95
C PRO A 197 -9.08 -19.81 27.45
N SER A 198 -10.22 -20.35 27.04
CA SER A 198 -11.58 -19.95 27.45
C SER A 198 -11.86 -20.27 28.94
N PRO A 199 -12.63 -19.45 29.67
CA PRO A 199 -12.99 -19.74 31.06
C PRO A 199 -14.13 -20.77 31.16
N ALA A 200 -13.88 -21.85 31.91
CA ALA A 200 -14.87 -22.88 32.19
C ALA A 200 -15.96 -22.41 33.18
N SER A 201 -17.21 -22.79 32.93
CA SER A 201 -18.32 -22.64 33.89
C SER A 201 -18.26 -23.73 34.97
N ARG A 202 -18.64 -23.39 36.21
CA ARG A 202 -18.53 -24.29 37.37
C ARG A 202 -19.66 -24.06 38.38
N ARG A 203 -20.54 -25.05 38.56
CA ARG A 203 -21.43 -25.33 39.74
C ARG A 203 -22.16 -26.64 39.42
N ARG A 204 -21.91 -27.77 40.11
CA ARG A 204 -22.39 -28.14 41.46
C ARG A 204 -23.92 -28.02 41.62
N LYS A 205 -24.61 -29.17 41.53
CA LYS A 205 -24.87 -29.99 42.73
C LYS A 205 -24.44 -31.42 42.44
#